data_AF-A0A6P0PE85-F1
#
_entry.id   AF-A0A6P0PE85-F1
#
_cell.length_a   1.000
_cell.length_b   1.000
_cell.length_c   1.000
_cell.angle_alpha   90.00
_cell.angle_beta   90.00
_cell.angle_gamma   90.00
#
_symmetry.space_group_name_H-M   'P 1'
#
loop_
_entity.id
_entity.type
_entity.pdbx_description
1 polymer ?
#
loop_
_entity_poly.entity_id
_entity_poly.type
_entity_poly.pdbx_seq_one_letter_code
_entity_poly.pdbx_strand_id
1 'polypeptide(L)'
;FYRKSQSNLARKQKKVSRKEIGSNNWKKAQNRIARLHQHIARQREDFHYKTAHKLVKQYDMISVENLNIRGLAKNTKLSKSIYDVGK
;
A
#
# COMPACT_ATOMS: atom_id res chain seq x y z
N PHE A 1 2.83 -5.44 -7.37
CA PHE A 1 3.98 -5.54 -6.46
C PHE A 1 3.56 -5.39 -4.99
N TYR A 2 3.13 -4.22 -4.51
CA TYR A 2 2.77 -4.04 -3.10
C TYR A 2 1.51 -4.81 -2.64
N ARG A 3 0.58 -5.19 -3.54
CA ARG A 3 -0.55 -6.09 -3.18
C ARG A 3 -0.10 -7.47 -2.67
N LYS A 4 0.98 -8.02 -3.24
CA LYS A 4 1.59 -9.26 -2.75
C LYS A 4 2.18 -9.05 -1.35
N SER A 5 2.85 -7.92 -1.14
CA SER A 5 3.37 -7.52 0.18
C SER A 5 2.24 -7.33 1.22
N GLN A 6 1.12 -6.72 0.84
CA GLN A 6 -0.08 -6.57 1.70
C GLN A 6 -0.69 -7.93 2.08
N SER A 7 -0.77 -8.89 1.15
CA SER A 7 -1.22 -10.25 1.46
C SER A 7 -0.27 -10.94 2.44
N ASN A 8 1.04 -10.80 2.25
CA ASN A 8 2.04 -11.31 3.19
C ASN A 8 1.90 -10.64 4.57
N LEU A 9 1.61 -9.33 4.61
CA LEU A 9 1.37 -8.59 5.84
C LEU A 9 0.15 -9.15 6.59
N ALA A 10 -0.98 -9.33 5.90
CA ALA A 10 -2.18 -9.92 6.49
C ALA A 10 -1.91 -11.32 7.07
N ARG A 11 -1.16 -12.17 6.34
CA ARG A 11 -0.74 -13.49 6.81
C ARG A 11 0.15 -13.41 8.06
N LYS A 12 1.09 -12.47 8.11
CA LYS A 12 1.96 -12.27 9.27
C LYS A 12 1.19 -11.74 10.48
N GLN A 13 0.27 -10.80 10.28
CA GLN A 13 -0.62 -10.30 11.33
C GLN A 13 -1.48 -11.43 11.93
N LYS A 14 -2.08 -12.28 11.09
CA LYS A 14 -2.84 -13.48 11.56
C LYS A 14 -1.98 -14.48 12.34
N LYS A 15 -0.69 -14.59 12.01
CA LYS A 15 0.25 -15.42 12.79
C LYS A 15 0.60 -14.78 14.13
N VAL A 16 0.71 -13.45 14.19
CA VAL A 16 1.02 -12.71 15.43
C VAL A 16 -0.15 -12.68 16.38
N SER A 17 -1.40 -12.58 15.89
CA SER A 17 -2.60 -12.59 16.74
C SER A 17 -2.78 -13.91 17.51
N ARG A 18 -2.12 -14.99 17.10
CA ARG A 18 -2.13 -16.30 17.76
C ARG A 18 -0.95 -16.52 18.71
N LYS A 19 -0.04 -15.55 18.81
CA LYS A 19 1.12 -15.63 19.72
C LYS A 19 0.76 -15.01 21.06
N GLU A 20 1.33 -15.54 22.12
CA GLU A 20 1.27 -14.96 23.46
C GLU A 20 1.82 -13.53 23.45
N ILE A 21 0.96 -12.58 23.85
CA ILE A 21 1.29 -11.16 23.88
C ILE A 21 2.42 -10.94 24.89
N GLY A 22 3.39 -10.10 24.54
CA GLY A 22 4.54 -9.80 25.41
C GLY A 22 5.68 -10.81 25.36
N SER A 23 5.45 -12.04 24.86
CA SER A 23 6.52 -13.03 24.67
C SER A 23 7.63 -12.53 23.73
N ASN A 24 8.85 -13.05 23.90
CA ASN A 24 9.99 -12.71 23.03
C ASN A 24 9.71 -13.00 21.54
N ASN A 25 8.96 -14.07 21.27
CA ASN A 25 8.56 -14.44 19.92
C ASN A 25 7.50 -13.50 19.33
N TRP A 26 6.61 -12.95 20.16
CA TRP A 26 5.66 -11.93 19.75
C TRP A 26 6.36 -10.62 19.41
N LYS A 27 7.28 -10.14 20.27
CA LYS A 27 8.08 -8.93 20.02
C LYS A 27 8.88 -9.03 18.71
N LYS A 28 9.58 -10.15 18.49
CA LYS A 28 10.30 -10.42 17.23
C LYS A 28 9.39 -10.37 16.01
N ALA A 29 8.17 -10.90 16.13
CA ALA A 29 7.22 -10.93 15.02
C ALA A 29 6.62 -9.55 14.73
N GLN A 30 6.34 -8.74 15.75
CA GLN A 30 5.94 -7.34 15.60
C GLN A 30 7.00 -6.51 14.87
N ASN A 31 8.28 -6.65 15.23
CA ASN A 31 9.37 -5.97 14.53
C ASN A 31 9.43 -6.33 13.04
N ARG A 32 9.16 -7.60 12.69
CA ARG A 32 9.08 -8.04 11.29
C ARG A 32 7.87 -7.45 10.55
N ILE A 33 6.76 -7.24 11.25
CA ILE A 33 5.57 -6.58 10.70
C ILE A 33 5.85 -5.09 10.46
N ALA A 34 6.45 -4.39 11.42
CA ALA A 34 6.82 -2.98 11.29
C ALA A 34 7.74 -2.75 10.06
N ARG A 35 8.77 -3.58 9.89
CA ARG A 35 9.64 -3.55 8.70
C ARG A 35 8.87 -3.78 7.40
N LEU A 36 7.86 -4.66 7.42
CA LEU A 36 7.03 -4.92 6.24
C LEU A 36 6.10 -3.73 5.93
N HIS A 37 5.56 -3.06 6.94
CA HIS A 37 4.80 -1.81 6.74
C HIS A 37 5.67 -0.75 6.08
N GLN A 38 6.88 -0.53 6.60
CA GLN A 38 7.85 0.41 6.01
C GLN A 38 8.19 0.05 4.56
N HIS A 39 8.39 -1.23 4.29
CA HIS A 39 8.64 -1.71 2.93
C HIS A 39 7.45 -1.40 2.00
N ILE A 40 6.22 -1.69 2.41
CA ILE A 40 5.01 -1.40 1.62
C ILE A 40 4.87 0.10 1.36
N ALA A 41 5.15 0.95 2.36
CA ALA A 41 5.12 2.41 2.20
C ALA A 41 6.12 2.86 1.13
N ARG A 42 7.37 2.41 1.22
CA ARG A 42 8.41 2.70 0.20
C ARG A 42 8.04 2.19 -1.19
N GLN A 43 7.42 1.00 -1.29
CA GLN A 43 6.96 0.46 -2.57
C GLN A 43 5.86 1.33 -3.22
N ARG A 44 5.00 1.94 -2.39
CA ARG A 44 3.95 2.86 -2.88
C ARG A 44 4.57 4.18 -3.34
N GLU A 45 5.43 4.75 -2.52
CA GLU A 45 6.14 5.99 -2.83
C GLU A 45 6.97 5.88 -4.14
N ASP A 46 7.75 4.81 -4.28
CA ASP A 46 8.52 4.52 -5.50
C ASP A 46 7.64 4.43 -6.74
N PHE A 47 6.45 3.83 -6.63
CA PHE A 47 5.50 3.76 -7.72
C PHE A 47 5.00 5.16 -8.13
N HIS A 48 4.66 6.01 -7.16
CA HIS A 48 4.22 7.38 -7.44
C HIS A 48 5.32 8.20 -8.12
N TYR A 49 6.54 8.19 -7.59
CA TYR A 49 7.66 8.92 -8.18
C TYR A 49 8.00 8.45 -9.58
N LYS A 50 8.07 7.13 -9.80
CA LYS A 50 8.36 6.59 -11.14
C LYS A 50 7.27 6.96 -12.15
N THR A 51 6.01 6.94 -11.72
CA THR A 51 4.88 7.30 -12.58
C THR A 51 4.92 8.80 -12.90
N ALA A 52 5.08 9.66 -11.90
CA ALA A 52 5.18 11.10 -12.09
C ALA A 52 6.37 11.47 -12.99
N HIS A 53 7.55 10.92 -12.69
CA HIS A 53 8.76 11.14 -13.49
C HIS A 53 8.57 10.67 -14.94
N LYS A 54 7.91 9.52 -15.17
CA LYS A 54 7.61 9.05 -16.52
C LYS A 54 6.68 10.02 -17.26
N LEU A 55 5.64 10.52 -16.61
CA LEU A 55 4.68 11.45 -17.22
C LEU A 55 5.35 12.77 -17.60
N VAL A 56 6.08 13.40 -16.67
CA VAL A 56 6.79 14.66 -16.91
C VAL A 56 7.86 14.52 -17.99
N LYS A 57 8.56 13.37 -18.04
CA LYS A 57 9.58 13.13 -19.06
C LYS A 57 8.99 12.93 -20.46
N GLN A 58 7.76 12.43 -20.56
CA GLN A 58 7.17 12.01 -21.84
C GLN A 58 6.27 13.08 -22.47
N TYR A 59 5.69 13.98 -21.67
CA TYR A 59 4.70 14.94 -22.14
C TYR A 59 5.08 16.36 -21.73
N ASP A 60 5.06 17.28 -22.68
CA ASP A 60 5.34 18.71 -22.45
C ASP A 60 4.17 19.46 -21.80
N MET A 61 2.94 18.95 -21.97
CA MET A 61 1.73 19.48 -21.35
C MET A 61 0.95 18.38 -20.62
N ILE A 62 0.60 18.63 -19.35
CA ILE A 62 -0.15 17.70 -18.50
C ILE A 62 -1.40 18.42 -17.98
N SER A 63 -2.58 17.87 -18.29
CA SER A 63 -3.87 18.33 -17.75
C SER A 63 -4.36 17.36 -16.68
N VAL A 64 -4.91 17.89 -15.58
CA VAL A 64 -5.39 17.09 -14.45
C VAL A 64 -6.89 17.28 -14.28
N GLU A 65 -7.63 16.18 -14.22
CA GLU A 65 -9.06 16.20 -13.94
C GLU A 65 -9.34 16.09 -12.44
N ASN A 66 -10.31 16.88 -11.95
CA ASN A 66 -10.81 16.76 -10.59
C ASN A 66 -11.92 15.70 -10.52
N LEU A 67 -11.53 14.45 -10.24
CA LEU A 67 -12.46 13.33 -10.15
C LEU A 67 -13.07 13.18 -8.75
N ASN A 68 -14.37 12.85 -8.68
CA ASN A 68 -15.03 12.44 -7.44
C ASN A 68 -14.60 11.02 -7.05
N ILE A 69 -13.44 10.89 -6.41
CA ILE A 69 -12.84 9.61 -5.99
C ILE A 69 -13.80 8.81 -5.09
N ARG A 70 -14.51 9.48 -4.17
CA ARG A 70 -15.48 8.81 -3.28
C ARG A 70 -16.63 8.21 -4.06
N GLY A 71 -17.13 8.92 -5.08
CA GLY A 71 -18.18 8.45 -5.98
C GLY A 71 -17.72 7.23 -6.79
N LEU A 72 -16.53 7.31 -7.40
CA LEU A 72 -15.94 6.21 -8.16
C LEU A 72 -15.68 4.98 -7.29
N ALA A 73 -15.29 5.17 -6.03
CA ALA A 73 -15.00 4.10 -5.09
C ALA A 73 -16.23 3.44 -4.47
N LYS A 74 -17.46 3.88 -4.80
CA LYS A 74 -18.69 3.21 -4.35
C LYS A 74 -18.84 1.78 -4.90
N ASN A 75 -18.28 1.51 -6.08
CA ASN A 75 -18.27 0.15 -6.62
C ASN A 75 -17.30 -0.73 -5.80
N THR A 76 -17.84 -1.76 -5.15
CA THR A 76 -17.07 -2.67 -4.29
C THR A 76 -15.89 -3.33 -5.01
N LYS A 77 -16.04 -3.65 -6.30
CA LYS A 77 -14.99 -4.31 -7.11
C LYS A 77 -13.79 -3.42 -7.40
N LEU A 78 -14.02 -2.12 -7.58
CA LEU A 78 -12.96 -1.15 -7.96
C LEU A 78 -12.46 -0.31 -6.78
N SER A 79 -13.24 -0.23 -5.70
CA SER A 79 -12.96 0.55 -4.49
C SER A 79 -11.50 0.47 -4.05
N LYS A 80 -10.98 -0.75 -3.85
CA LYS A 80 -9.61 -0.97 -3.40
C LYS A 80 -8.58 -0.43 -4.38
N SER A 81 -8.77 -0.65 -5.68
CA SER A 81 -7.86 -0.15 -6.72
C SER A 81 -7.86 1.36 -6.79
N ILE A 82 -9.03 1.99 -6.63
CA ILE A 82 -9.17 3.45 -6.64
C ILE A 82 -8.46 4.07 -5.43
N TYR A 83 -8.71 3.55 -4.22
CA TYR A 83 -8.04 4.03 -3.01
C TYR A 83 -6.54 3.72 -2.95
N ASP A 84 -6.11 2.67 -3.64
CA ASP A 84 -4.71 2.31 -3.74
C ASP A 84 -3.89 3.34 -4.55
N VAL A 85 -4.53 4.14 -5.41
CA VAL A 85 -3.88 5.16 -6.25
C VAL A 85 -3.94 6.56 -5.63
N GLY A 86 -4.98 6.86 -4.85
CA GLY A 86 -5.26 8.21 -4.35
C GLY A 86 -4.75 8.54 -2.94
N LYS A 87 -3.73 7.85 -2.42
CA LYS A 87 -3.26 8.04 -1.03
C LYS A 87 -1.77 8.27 -0.92
#